data_AF-A0A4R4Q2C7-F1
#
_entry.id   AF-A0A4R4Q2C7-F1
#
_cell.length_a   1.000
_cell.length_b   1.000
_cell.length_c   1.000
_cell.angle_alpha   90.00
_cell.angle_beta   90.00
_cell.angle_gamma   90.00
#
_symmetry.space_group_name_H-M   'P 1'
#
loop_
_entity.id
_entity.type
_entity.pdbx_description
1 polymer ?
#
loop_
_entity_poly.entity_id
_entity_poly.type
_entity_poly.pdbx_seq_one_letter_code
_entity_poly.pdbx_strand_id
1 'polypeptide(L)'
;MKDLVLAAAPACPWSWLTVRWLTAVAPQRGLTLRLQPYSLWLRDGETQAAGLPDFIAAIALETSRQSLRVLRVCAALATESRYADIEHLYVEWASRVFVPGPPQA
;
A
#
# COMPACT_ATOMS: atom_id res chain seq x y z
N MET A 1 -11.06 -21.79 -7.47
CA MET A 1 -10.16 -20.71 -7.03
C MET A 1 -11.04 -19.64 -6.42
N LYS A 2 -10.73 -19.11 -5.22
CA LYS A 2 -11.55 -18.08 -4.56
C LYS A 2 -10.89 -16.72 -4.72
N ASP A 3 -11.69 -15.70 -5.03
CA ASP A 3 -11.17 -14.33 -5.14
C ASP A 3 -11.08 -13.69 -3.75
N LEU A 4 -9.93 -13.06 -3.47
CA LEU A 4 -9.69 -12.26 -2.28
C LEU A 4 -9.34 -10.84 -2.72
N VAL A 5 -10.17 -9.88 -2.34
CA VAL A 5 -9.93 -8.46 -2.58
C VAL A 5 -9.38 -7.83 -1.31
N LEU A 6 -8.21 -7.20 -1.41
CA LEU A 6 -7.59 -6.46 -0.31
C LEU A 6 -7.56 -4.96 -0.65
N ALA A 7 -8.19 -4.14 0.20
CA ALA A 7 -7.98 -2.70 0.17
C ALA A 7 -6.59 -2.35 0.71
N ALA A 8 -5.72 -1.77 -0.13
CA ALA A 8 -4.33 -1.54 0.22
C ALA A 8 -3.87 -0.12 -0.13
N ALA A 9 -3.16 0.52 0.80
CA ALA A 9 -2.56 1.83 0.61
C ALA A 9 -1.03 1.74 0.53
N PRO A 10 -0.37 2.37 -0.46
CA PRO A 10 1.10 2.34 -0.60
C PRO A 10 1.86 3.03 0.56
N ALA A 11 1.22 3.96 1.28
CA ALA A 11 1.78 4.64 2.46
C ALA A 11 1.60 3.86 3.76
N CYS A 12 0.84 2.77 3.75
CA CYS A 12 0.47 2.07 4.97
C CYS A 12 1.42 0.89 5.23
N PRO A 13 2.23 0.91 6.32
CA PRO A 13 3.11 -0.20 6.64
C PRO A 13 2.32 -1.49 6.94
N TRP A 14 1.11 -1.37 7.48
CA TRP A 14 0.22 -2.50 7.75
C TRP A 14 -0.32 -3.14 6.47
N SER A 15 -0.69 -2.31 5.49
CA SER A 15 -1.06 -2.82 4.16
C SER A 15 0.13 -3.53 3.52
N TRP A 16 1.35 -2.99 3.63
CA TRP A 16 2.55 -3.63 3.08
C TRP A 16 2.80 -5.03 3.67
N LEU A 17 2.79 -5.16 5.00
CA LEU A 17 2.95 -6.45 5.66
C LEU A 17 1.88 -7.45 5.22
N THR A 18 0.64 -7.00 5.09
CA THR A 18 -0.50 -7.84 4.68
C THR A 18 -0.38 -8.26 3.21
N VAL A 19 0.01 -7.35 2.32
CA VAL A 19 0.25 -7.66 0.89
C VAL A 19 1.36 -8.68 0.76
N ARG A 20 2.52 -8.48 1.41
CA ARG A 20 3.63 -9.46 1.38
C ARG A 20 3.19 -10.84 1.81
N TRP A 21 2.43 -10.91 2.91
CA TRP A 21 1.93 -12.18 3.42
C TRP A 21 0.96 -12.85 2.44
N LEU A 22 -0.01 -12.10 1.91
CA LEU A 22 -1.01 -12.66 1.00
C LEU A 22 -0.43 -13.03 -0.36
N THR A 23 0.51 -12.27 -0.91
CA THR A 23 1.24 -12.65 -2.14
C THR A 23 1.96 -13.99 -1.96
N ALA A 24 2.52 -14.26 -0.77
CA ALA A 24 3.17 -15.54 -0.48
C ALA A 24 2.18 -16.70 -0.23
N VAL A 25 1.03 -16.44 0.41
CA VAL A 25 0.09 -17.47 0.86
C VAL A 25 -1.00 -17.78 -0.16
N ALA A 26 -1.43 -16.82 -0.97
CA ALA A 26 -2.53 -16.99 -1.91
C ALA A 26 -2.34 -18.19 -2.88
N PRO A 27 -1.16 -18.41 -3.49
CA PRO A 27 -0.93 -19.56 -4.35
C PRO A 27 -1.07 -20.90 -3.62
N GLN A 28 -0.67 -20.95 -2.35
CA GLN A 28 -0.73 -22.16 -1.51
C GLN A 28 -2.15 -22.49 -1.03
N ARG A 29 -3.10 -21.56 -1.19
CA ARG A 29 -4.48 -21.66 -0.73
C ARG A 29 -5.50 -21.64 -1.87
N GLY A 30 -5.05 -21.61 -3.13
CA GLY A 30 -5.93 -21.51 -4.29
C GLY A 30 -6.75 -20.21 -4.29
N LEU A 31 -6.13 -19.12 -3.83
CA LEU A 31 -6.72 -17.79 -3.80
C LEU A 31 -6.19 -16.95 -4.96
N THR A 32 -7.07 -16.17 -5.59
CA THR A 32 -6.71 -15.09 -6.51
C THR A 32 -6.68 -13.79 -5.72
N LEU A 33 -5.50 -13.23 -5.48
CA LEU A 33 -5.37 -11.92 -4.83
C LEU A 33 -5.68 -10.81 -5.84
N ARG A 34 -6.50 -9.84 -5.44
CA ARG A 34 -6.66 -8.57 -6.14
C ARG A 34 -6.47 -7.42 -5.17
N LEU A 35 -5.57 -6.50 -5.50
CA LEU A 35 -5.38 -5.28 -4.72
C LEU A 35 -6.36 -4.21 -5.20
N GLN A 36 -7.17 -3.70 -4.27
CA GLN A 36 -8.03 -2.56 -4.48
C GLN A 36 -7.33 -1.30 -3.94
N PRO A 37 -7.13 -0.26 -4.78
CA PRO A 37 -6.54 1.00 -4.34
C PRO A 37 -7.30 1.61 -3.15
N TYR A 38 -6.58 1.92 -2.06
CA TYR A 38 -7.12 2.61 -0.88
C TYR A 38 -6.27 3.83 -0.54
N SER A 39 -6.89 4.98 -0.31
CA SER A 39 -6.18 6.25 -0.07
C SER A 39 -6.28 6.67 1.39
N LEU A 40 -5.13 6.70 2.08
CA LEU A 40 -5.04 7.31 3.41
C LEU A 40 -5.32 8.82 3.35
N TRP A 41 -4.91 9.49 2.27
CA TRP A 41 -5.20 10.91 2.07
C TRP A 41 -6.70 11.20 2.00
N LEU A 42 -7.50 10.33 1.37
CA LEU A 42 -8.95 10.51 1.35
C LEU A 42 -9.60 10.19 2.70
N ARG A 43 -9.00 9.30 3.50
CA ARG A 43 -9.48 8.95 4.85
C ARG A 43 -9.19 10.07 5.85
N ASP A 44 -7.96 10.58 5.86
CA ASP A 44 -7.44 11.44 6.92
C ASP A 44 -7.29 12.91 6.50
N GLY A 45 -7.27 13.20 5.20
CA GLY A 45 -7.00 14.54 4.67
C GLY A 45 -5.61 15.05 5.08
N GLU A 46 -5.57 16.32 5.50
CA GLU A 46 -4.36 16.97 6.04
C GLU A 46 -4.23 16.82 7.55
N THR A 47 -5.16 16.11 8.19
CA THR A 47 -5.18 15.98 9.64
C THR A 47 -3.99 15.13 10.10
N GLN A 48 -3.08 15.75 10.84
CA GLN A 48 -2.01 15.05 11.52
C GLN A 48 -2.59 14.28 12.72
N ALA A 49 -2.16 13.03 12.89
CA ALA A 49 -2.56 12.26 14.07
C ALA A 49 -2.02 12.97 15.34
N ALA A 50 -2.93 13.29 16.26
CA ALA A 50 -2.59 13.99 17.48
C ALA A 50 -1.59 13.17 18.32
N GLY A 51 -0.62 13.86 18.93
CA GLY A 51 0.37 13.24 19.81
C GLY A 51 1.59 12.63 19.10
N LEU A 52 1.72 12.80 17.77
CA LEU A 52 2.96 12.48 17.06
C LEU A 52 3.96 13.64 17.13
N PRO A 53 5.28 13.36 17.22
CA PRO A 53 6.30 14.37 16.98
C PRO A 53 6.15 14.99 15.58
N ASP A 54 6.39 16.30 15.47
CA ASP A 54 6.18 17.06 14.22
C ASP A 54 6.90 16.45 13.01
N PHE A 55 8.13 15.95 13.20
CA PHE A 55 8.89 15.34 12.12
C PHE A 55 8.24 14.04 11.61
N ILE A 56 7.65 13.23 12.51
CA ILE A 56 6.91 12.02 12.12
C ILE A 56 5.64 12.41 11.39
N ALA A 57 4.93 13.41 11.89
CA ALA A 57 3.69 13.88 11.29
C ALA A 57 3.93 14.45 9.88
N ALA A 58 5.04 15.17 9.67
CA ALA A 58 5.47 15.67 8.36
C ALA A 58 5.81 14.52 7.39
N ILE A 59 6.56 13.51 7.84
CA ILE A 59 6.87 12.32 7.02
C ILE A 59 5.60 11.58 6.62
N ALA A 60 4.66 11.37 7.56
CA ALA A 60 3.41 10.66 7.30
C ALA A 60 2.53 11.41 6.28
N LEU A 61 2.46 12.74 6.39
CA LEU A 61 1.74 13.59 5.45
C LEU A 61 2.33 13.50 4.03
N GLU A 62 3.66 13.64 3.92
CA GLU A 62 4.32 13.58 2.62
C GLU A 62 4.22 12.19 1.98
N THR A 63 4.37 11.13 2.77
CA THR A 63 4.21 9.74 2.29
C THR A 63 2.78 9.49 1.78
N SER A 64 1.77 10.07 2.46
CA SER A 64 0.37 10.00 2.04
C SER A 64 0.14 10.74 0.71
N ARG A 65 0.77 11.92 0.52
CA ARG A 65 0.74 12.66 -0.75
C ARG A 65 1.38 11.88 -1.90
N GLN A 66 2.55 11.28 -1.69
CA GLN A 66 3.21 10.47 -2.71
C GLN A 66 2.38 9.23 -3.06
N SER A 67 1.76 8.61 -2.06
CA SER A 67 0.90 7.45 -2.28
C SER A 67 -0.33 7.77 -3.11
N LEU A 68 -0.88 8.98 -3.00
CA LEU A 68 -1.98 9.40 -3.88
C LEU A 68 -1.59 9.38 -5.36
N ARG A 69 -0.34 9.70 -5.71
CA ARG A 69 0.17 9.66 -7.09
C ARG A 69 0.21 8.21 -7.60
N VAL A 70 0.73 7.29 -6.79
CA VAL A 70 0.76 5.85 -7.11
C VAL A 70 -0.65 5.30 -7.27
N LEU A 71 -1.57 5.66 -6.36
CA LEU A 71 -2.96 5.21 -6.41
C LEU A 71 -3.70 5.67 -7.68
N ARG A 72 -3.37 6.85 -8.23
CA ARG A 72 -3.92 7.30 -9.51
C ARG A 72 -3.47 6.42 -10.67
N VAL A 73 -2.22 5.94 -10.66
CA VAL A 73 -1.73 4.96 -11.64
C VAL A 73 -2.45 3.63 -11.46
N CYS A 74 -2.59 3.13 -10.23
CA CYS A 74 -3.34 1.90 -9.95
C CYS A 74 -4.80 1.99 -10.39
N ALA A 75 -5.45 3.15 -10.19
CA ALA A 75 -6.82 3.38 -10.63
C ALA A 75 -6.93 3.33 -12.17
N ALA A 76 -5.98 3.93 -12.89
CA ALA A 76 -5.94 3.82 -14.36
C ALA A 76 -5.77 2.36 -14.81
N LEU A 77 -4.82 1.62 -14.25
CA LEU A 77 -4.62 0.19 -14.53
C LEU A 77 -5.88 -0.64 -14.23
N ALA A 78 -6.63 -0.29 -13.18
CA ALA A 78 -7.87 -0.99 -12.82
C ALA A 78 -8.96 -0.82 -13.90
N THR A 79 -9.04 0.35 -14.55
CA THR A 79 -9.99 0.56 -15.67
C THR A 79 -9.68 -0.33 -16.88
N GLU A 80 -8.43 -0.77 -17.01
CA GLU A 80 -7.96 -1.69 -18.04
C GLU A 80 -7.96 -3.16 -17.58
N SER A 81 -8.47 -3.46 -16.38
CA SER A 81 -8.42 -4.81 -15.75
C SER A 81 -7.00 -5.37 -15.57
N ARG A 82 -5.99 -4.50 -15.47
CA ARG A 82 -4.57 -4.87 -15.33
C ARG A 82 -4.17 -5.13 -13.88
N TYR A 83 -4.89 -6.02 -13.21
CA TYR A 83 -4.73 -6.27 -11.77
C TYR A 83 -3.36 -6.82 -11.36
N ALA A 84 -2.73 -7.63 -12.22
CA ALA A 84 -1.37 -8.12 -11.99
C ALA A 84 -0.34 -6.98 -11.99
N ASP A 85 -0.51 -5.98 -12.87
CA ASP A 85 0.37 -4.81 -12.91
C ASP A 85 0.18 -3.91 -11.68
N ILE A 86 -1.03 -3.84 -11.13
CA ILE A 86 -1.29 -3.16 -9.85
C ILE A 86 -0.54 -3.85 -8.72
N GLU A 87 -0.60 -5.18 -8.63
CA GLU A 87 0.14 -5.94 -7.62
C GLU A 87 1.65 -5.72 -7.76
N HIS A 88 2.18 -5.86 -8.97
CA HIS A 88 3.60 -5.65 -9.23
C HIS A 88 4.06 -4.22 -8.88
N LEU A 89 3.32 -3.19 -9.31
CA LEU A 89 3.61 -1.79 -8.99
C LEU A 89 3.56 -1.54 -7.48
N TYR A 90 2.57 -2.10 -6.79
CA TYR A 90 2.42 -1.94 -5.34
C TYR A 90 3.63 -2.55 -4.61
N VAL A 91 4.02 -3.77 -4.97
CA VAL A 91 5.16 -4.47 -4.36
C VAL A 91 6.48 -3.74 -4.62
N GLU A 92 6.71 -3.30 -5.86
CA GLU A 92 7.91 -2.53 -6.24
C GLU A 92 8.00 -1.17 -5.54
N TRP A 93 6.87 -0.50 -5.35
CA TRP A 93 6.83 0.76 -4.59
C TRP A 93 7.10 0.51 -3.11
N ALA A 94 6.35 -0.41 -2.52
CA ALA A 94 6.40 -0.66 -1.08
C ALA A 94 7.76 -1.22 -0.63
N SER A 95 8.46 -2.00 -1.47
CA SER A 95 9.82 -2.48 -1.18
C SER A 95 10.85 -1.36 -1.07
N ARG A 96 10.64 -0.22 -1.76
CA ARG A 96 11.52 0.96 -1.73
C ARG A 96 11.17 1.94 -0.63
N VAL A 97 9.89 2.03 -0.28
CA VAL A 97 9.40 2.92 0.80
C VAL A 97 9.60 2.28 2.16
N PHE A 98 9.31 0.99 2.28
CA PHE A 98 9.44 0.22 3.51
C PHE A 98 10.68 -0.68 3.43
N VAL A 99 11.84 -0.06 3.27
CA VAL A 99 13.12 -0.73 3.50
C VAL A 99 13.23 -1.00 5.02
N PRO A 100 13.59 -2.21 5.48
CA PRO A 100 13.96 -2.38 6.87
C PRO A 100 15.13 -1.43 7.17
N GLY A 101 14.94 -0.52 8.13
CA GLY A 101 16.05 0.25 8.69
C GLY A 101 17.14 -0.71 9.21
N PRO A 102 18.39 -0.24 9.38
CA PRO A 102 19.43 -1.09 9.97
C PRO A 102 18.92 -1.68 11.29
N PRO A 103 19.30 -2.92 11.63
CA PRO A 103 18.92 -3.52 12.91
C PRO A 103 19.27 -2.52 14.01
N GLN A 104 18.27 -2.17 14.83
CA GLN A 104 18.54 -1.39 16.02
C GLN A 104 19.36 -2.30 16.94
N ALA A 105 20.60 -1.87 17.21
CA ALA A 105 21.53 -2.53 18.11
C ALA A 105 21.00 -2.56 19.55
#